data_AF-A0A1R2CY96-F1
#
_entry.id   AF-A0A1R2CY96-F1
#
_cell.length_a   1.000
_cell.length_b   1.000
_cell.length_c   1.000
_cell.angle_alpha   90.00
_cell.angle_beta   90.00
_cell.angle_gamma   90.00
#
_symmetry.space_group_name_H-M   'P 1'
#
loop_
_entity.id
_entity.type
_entity.pdbx_description
1 polymer ?
#
loop_
_entity_poly.entity_id
_entity_poly.type
_entity_poly.pdbx_seq_one_letter_code
_entity_poly.pdbx_strand_id
1 'polypeptide(L)'
;MMLNKFTVEECQRTKVSCTKCSISFKKQEMRVTIKKIMMSTEYYHLPCFTPRFNQYIIEKNITLKLNQENSKVFKDWLENWNSKFFPLDQITPEKMKATLMLQDKSLTTNSTRRRRMLIEVFLFLELNDIVKVLPFVSKEFYHTTWEPELWKCLIKRDFLEVVAESENWKHSYIKLYVSCCLECKEIPSEENFYRCPLIKRVLCNNCRKTDKYRLMCKSDIKSCFDIDAKILGLNFGQAFCNNQVVYRCHLLKAIEKFREKNKEAVLSKLYEELDENCKIVRDVKGINHCKMEKQFFGLNFSKPNWDERNEDKDYRAIYSFIRSGRGKINYNKIFSKNKGNASSLNS
;
A
#
# COMPACT_ATOMS: atom_id res chain seq x y z
N MET A 1 13.94 4.82 10.26
CA MET A 1 14.47 5.53 11.44
C MET A 1 15.03 6.87 10.97
N MET A 2 14.72 7.98 11.63
CA MET A 2 15.28 9.29 11.26
C MET A 2 16.72 9.37 11.77
N LEU A 3 17.67 9.72 10.89
CA LEU A 3 19.11 9.76 11.20
C LEU A 3 19.58 11.22 11.25
N ASN A 4 20.60 11.48 12.08
CA ASN A 4 21.33 12.74 12.01
C ASN A 4 22.09 12.80 10.68
N LYS A 5 21.73 13.72 9.80
CA LYS A 5 22.41 13.99 8.52
C LYS A 5 22.86 15.45 8.49
N PHE A 6 24.16 15.66 8.41
CA PHE A 6 24.77 16.98 8.31
C PHE A 6 26.11 16.89 7.56
N THR A 7 26.60 18.03 7.10
CA THR A 7 27.90 18.14 6.44
C THR A 7 28.87 18.88 7.35
N VAL A 8 30.10 18.41 7.45
CA VAL A 8 31.18 19.12 8.15
C VAL A 8 32.23 19.50 7.13
N GLU A 9 32.51 20.78 7.02
CA GLU A 9 33.37 21.34 5.97
C GLU A 9 34.17 22.54 6.49
N GLU A 10 35.23 22.91 5.77
CA GLU A 10 35.99 24.13 6.05
C GLU A 10 35.34 25.36 5.44
N CYS A 11 35.30 26.44 6.21
CA CYS A 11 34.71 27.68 5.76
C CYS A 11 35.56 28.34 4.67
N GLN A 12 35.02 28.44 3.47
CA GLN A 12 35.69 29.07 2.32
C GLN A 12 35.53 30.60 2.28
N ARG A 13 34.58 31.18 3.03
CA ARG A 13 34.22 32.61 3.00
C ARG A 13 33.82 33.13 4.38
N THR A 14 34.36 34.27 4.82
CA THR A 14 34.16 34.83 6.17
C THR A 14 32.83 35.55 6.41
N LYS A 15 31.94 35.63 5.41
CA LYS A 15 30.65 36.34 5.51
C LYS A 15 29.52 35.56 6.18
N VAL A 16 29.81 34.36 6.68
CA VAL A 16 28.81 33.50 7.32
C VAL A 16 29.03 33.52 8.83
N SER A 17 27.95 33.60 9.60
CA SER A 17 27.98 33.54 11.07
C SER A 17 27.29 32.28 11.58
N CYS A 18 27.71 31.84 12.77
CA CYS A 18 27.10 30.71 13.42
C CYS A 18 25.69 31.03 13.91
N THR A 19 24.73 30.18 13.59
CA THR A 19 23.31 30.33 13.95
C THR A 19 23.09 30.34 15.47
N LYS A 20 23.98 29.75 16.28
CA LYS A 20 23.84 29.69 17.75
C LYS A 20 24.50 30.85 18.49
N CYS A 21 25.75 31.18 18.16
CA CYS A 21 26.52 32.20 18.89
C CYS A 21 26.66 33.53 18.13
N SER A 22 26.17 33.60 16.89
CA SER A 22 26.24 34.78 16.02
C SER A 22 27.65 35.26 15.65
N ILE A 23 28.70 34.54 16.05
CA ILE A 23 30.10 34.84 15.70
C ILE A 23 30.37 34.40 14.25
N SER A 24 31.09 35.24 13.50
CA SER A 24 31.50 34.96 12.11
C SER A 24 32.58 33.89 12.03
N PHE A 25 32.48 32.98 11.06
CA PHE A 25 33.50 31.97 10.80
C PHE A 25 34.74 32.58 10.15
N LYS A 26 35.93 32.23 10.63
CA LYS A 26 37.21 32.52 9.99
C LYS A 26 37.40 31.63 8.75
N LYS A 27 38.28 32.05 7.84
CA LYS A 27 38.66 31.24 6.68
C LYS A 27 39.33 29.95 7.18
N GLN A 28 39.01 28.82 6.54
CA GLN A 28 39.45 27.46 6.93
C GLN A 28 38.95 26.97 8.30
N GLU A 29 38.11 27.73 8.99
CA GLU A 29 37.50 27.28 10.23
C GLU A 29 36.46 26.19 9.96
N MET A 30 36.45 25.15 10.79
CA MET A 30 35.51 24.05 10.68
C MET A 30 34.09 24.51 11.00
N ARG A 31 33.14 24.15 10.13
CA ARG A 31 31.71 24.41 10.34
C ARG A 31 30.85 23.19 10.06
N VAL A 32 29.72 23.13 10.75
CA VAL A 32 28.64 22.18 10.50
C VAL A 32 27.56 22.86 9.68
N THR A 33 27.23 22.29 8.51
CA THR A 33 26.24 22.79 7.56
C THR A 33 25.02 21.87 7.55
N ILE A 34 23.83 22.45 7.73
CA ILE A 34 22.55 21.73 7.68
C ILE A 34 21.68 22.32 6.56
N LYS A 35 21.39 21.49 5.55
CA LYS A 35 20.46 21.85 4.46
C LYS A 35 19.04 21.43 4.83
N LYS A 36 18.15 22.40 5.04
CA LYS A 36 16.71 22.16 5.23
C LYS A 36 16.02 22.22 3.86
N ILE A 37 15.14 21.24 3.57
CA ILE A 37 14.51 21.04 2.24
C ILE A 37 13.70 22.27 1.76
N MET A 38 13.24 23.13 2.68
CA MET A 38 12.42 24.32 2.39
C MET A 38 12.86 25.59 3.14
N MET A 39 14.05 25.62 3.76
CA MET A 39 14.53 26.79 4.52
C MET A 39 15.98 27.13 4.17
N SER A 40 16.45 28.28 4.66
CA SER A 40 17.84 28.69 4.57
C SER A 40 18.79 27.64 5.18
N THR A 41 19.99 27.54 4.60
CA THR A 41 21.06 26.67 5.14
C THR A 41 21.54 27.24 6.47
N GLU A 42 21.65 26.38 7.48
CA GLU A 42 22.14 26.76 8.81
C GLU A 42 23.60 26.36 9.00
N TYR A 43 24.34 27.17 9.75
CA TYR A 43 25.78 27.01 9.96
C TYR A 43 26.10 27.06 11.45
N TYR A 44 26.88 26.10 11.95
CA TYR A 44 27.25 26.02 13.36
C TYR A 44 28.76 25.81 13.54
N HIS A 45 29.37 26.47 14.54
CA HIS A 45 30.66 26.01 15.04
C HIS A 45 30.49 24.61 15.62
N LEU A 46 31.51 23.77 15.53
CA LEU A 46 31.46 22.40 16.05
C LEU A 46 31.02 22.34 17.53
N PRO A 47 31.53 23.19 18.46
CA PRO A 47 31.07 23.20 19.85
C PRO A 47 29.65 23.76 20.03
N CYS A 48 29.20 24.59 19.09
CA CYS A 48 27.86 25.15 19.10
C CYS A 48 26.81 24.17 18.58
N PHE A 49 27.21 23.19 17.76
CA PHE A 49 26.30 22.27 17.14
C PHE A 49 25.76 21.25 18.14
N THR A 50 24.44 21.08 18.14
CA THR A 50 23.76 20.01 18.87
C THR A 50 22.95 19.20 17.85
N PRO A 51 23.28 17.91 17.65
CA PRO A 51 22.52 17.01 16.79
C PRO A 51 21.03 17.01 17.13
N ARG A 52 20.19 16.93 16.09
CA ARG A 52 18.72 16.99 16.23
C ARG A 52 18.18 15.82 17.06
N PHE A 53 18.81 14.66 16.95
CA PHE A 53 18.44 13.46 17.68
C PHE A 53 19.55 13.08 18.66
N ASN A 54 19.18 12.85 19.92
CA ASN A 54 20.05 12.37 21.00
C ASN A 54 20.33 10.87 20.82
N GLN A 55 21.15 10.53 19.83
CA GLN A 55 21.51 9.17 19.49
C GLN A 55 22.96 9.09 19.02
N TYR A 56 23.49 7.87 18.99
CA TYR A 56 24.80 7.58 18.42
C TYR A 56 24.84 7.98 16.94
N ILE A 57 25.91 8.65 16.53
CA ILE A 57 26.09 9.14 15.17
C ILE A 57 27.13 8.26 14.47
N ILE A 58 26.68 7.61 13.40
CA ILE A 58 27.54 6.81 12.52
C ILE A 58 28.24 7.77 11.56
N GLU A 59 29.57 7.78 11.57
CA GLU A 59 30.42 8.65 10.73
C GLU A 59 30.06 8.55 9.23
N LYS A 60 29.72 7.35 8.74
CA LYS A 60 29.27 7.11 7.34
C LYS A 60 28.03 7.91 6.92
N ASN A 61 27.21 8.38 7.87
CA ASN A 61 26.03 9.18 7.61
C ASN A 61 26.31 10.69 7.58
N ILE A 62 27.56 11.08 7.81
CA ILE A 62 28.05 12.45 7.82
C ILE A 62 28.85 12.68 6.54
N THR A 63 28.65 13.82 5.89
CA THR A 63 29.49 14.22 4.75
C THR A 63 30.67 15.03 5.27
N LEU A 64 31.90 14.51 5.18
CA LEU A 64 33.12 15.18 5.63
C LEU A 64 33.89 15.78 4.44
N LYS A 65 34.25 17.07 4.57
CA LYS A 65 35.10 17.82 3.64
C LYS A 65 36.12 18.64 4.41
N LEU A 66 37.01 17.95 5.12
CA LEU A 66 38.01 18.54 6.03
C LEU A 66 39.42 18.12 5.63
N ASN A 67 40.41 18.94 5.97
CA ASN A 67 41.82 18.54 5.94
C ASN A 67 42.14 17.52 7.07
N GLN A 68 43.35 16.98 7.08
CA GLN A 68 43.75 15.95 8.05
C GLN A 68 43.75 16.44 9.51
N GLU A 69 44.12 17.70 9.76
CA GLU A 69 44.17 18.29 11.10
C GLU A 69 42.76 18.47 11.68
N ASN A 70 41.87 19.09 10.91
CA ASN A 70 40.47 19.30 11.26
C ASN A 70 39.72 17.97 11.37
N SER A 71 40.10 16.94 10.61
CA SER A 71 39.53 15.60 10.74
C SER A 71 39.75 15.00 12.13
N LYS A 72 40.92 15.22 12.76
CA LYS A 72 41.18 14.76 14.14
C LYS A 72 40.25 15.44 15.15
N VAL A 73 40.18 16.77 15.11
CA VAL A 73 39.31 17.56 15.99
C VAL A 73 37.84 17.14 15.87
N PHE A 74 37.38 16.84 14.65
CA PHE A 74 36.03 16.34 14.43
C PHE A 74 35.82 14.94 15.03
N LYS A 75 36.79 14.04 14.90
CA LYS A 75 36.72 12.68 15.47
C LYS A 75 36.65 12.72 16.99
N ASP A 76 37.44 13.57 17.63
CA ASP A 76 37.41 13.73 19.10
C ASP A 76 36.03 14.24 19.57
N TRP A 77 35.46 15.20 18.85
CA TRP A 77 34.10 15.68 19.11
C TRP A 77 33.06 14.56 18.93
N LEU A 78 33.18 13.78 17.86
CA LEU A 78 32.27 12.69 17.54
C LEU A 78 32.35 11.58 18.60
N GLU A 79 33.55 11.23 19.06
CA GLU A 79 33.79 10.27 20.13
C GLU A 79 33.21 10.76 21.46
N ASN A 80 33.44 12.02 21.82
CA ASN A 80 32.85 12.62 23.02
C ASN A 80 31.31 12.72 22.97
N TRP A 81 30.73 12.94 21.79
CA TRP A 81 29.29 12.84 21.62
C TRP A 81 28.81 11.39 21.79
N ASN A 82 29.44 10.46 21.06
CA ASN A 82 29.06 9.06 21.01
C ASN A 82 29.30 8.30 22.32
N SER A 83 30.21 8.75 23.19
CA SER A 83 30.42 8.17 24.53
C SER A 83 29.16 8.20 25.40
N LYS A 84 28.22 9.11 25.10
CA LYS A 84 26.94 9.28 25.81
C LYS A 84 25.82 8.39 25.27
N PHE A 85 26.04 7.69 24.16
CA PHE A 85 24.98 6.96 23.46
C PHE A 85 25.44 5.56 23.06
N PHE A 86 24.55 4.58 23.16
CA PHE A 86 24.85 3.23 22.71
C PHE A 86 24.99 3.17 21.18
N PRO A 87 26.04 2.54 20.63
CA PRO A 87 26.19 2.38 19.20
C PRO A 87 25.01 1.60 18.62
N LEU A 88 24.28 2.23 17.70
CA LEU A 88 23.09 1.62 17.07
C LEU A 88 23.45 0.32 16.32
N ASP A 89 24.72 0.16 15.93
CA ASP A 89 25.22 -0.97 15.14
C ASP A 89 26.35 -1.78 15.80
N GLN A 90 26.63 -1.61 17.11
CA GLN A 90 27.51 -2.59 17.78
C GLN A 90 26.71 -3.87 18.07
N ILE A 91 26.74 -4.75 17.09
CA ILE A 91 26.76 -6.18 17.35
C ILE A 91 28.04 -6.43 18.17
N THR A 92 27.96 -6.36 19.51
CA THR A 92 29.07 -6.77 20.39
C THR A 92 29.48 -8.19 20.00
N PRO A 93 30.75 -8.63 20.12
CA PRO A 93 31.14 -10.02 19.85
C PRO A 93 30.28 -11.02 20.64
N GLU A 94 29.77 -10.61 21.79
CA GLU A 94 28.79 -11.35 22.61
C GLU A 94 27.37 -11.32 22.03
N LYS A 95 26.91 -10.22 21.42
CA LYS A 95 25.70 -10.21 20.58
C LYS A 95 25.92 -10.91 19.26
N MET A 96 27.14 -11.00 18.74
CA MET A 96 27.48 -11.78 17.55
C MET A 96 27.48 -13.24 17.91
N LYS A 97 28.01 -13.65 19.07
CA LYS A 97 27.84 -14.99 19.64
C LYS A 97 26.40 -15.28 20.04
N ALA A 98 25.62 -14.33 20.55
CA ALA A 98 24.22 -14.55 20.89
C ALA A 98 23.34 -14.57 19.63
N THR A 99 23.66 -13.78 18.60
CA THR A 99 22.96 -13.78 17.30
C THR A 99 23.41 -14.96 16.47
N LEU A 100 24.68 -15.39 16.52
CA LEU A 100 25.20 -16.64 15.96
C LEU A 100 24.71 -17.83 16.77
N MET A 101 24.53 -17.77 18.09
CA MET A 101 23.90 -18.85 18.87
C MET A 101 22.37 -18.87 18.72
N LEU A 102 21.72 -17.74 18.45
CA LEU A 102 20.31 -17.67 18.08
C LEU A 102 20.10 -18.08 16.61
N GLN A 103 21.07 -17.81 15.73
CA GLN A 103 21.09 -18.27 14.34
C GLN A 103 21.46 -19.76 14.27
N ASP A 104 22.46 -20.24 15.01
CA ASP A 104 22.89 -21.65 15.06
C ASP A 104 21.84 -22.54 15.74
N LYS A 105 21.15 -22.04 16.78
CA LYS A 105 20.00 -22.78 17.34
C LYS A 105 18.82 -22.86 16.38
N SER A 106 18.76 -22.00 15.34
CA SER A 106 17.72 -22.05 14.31
C SER A 106 18.14 -22.78 13.02
N LEU A 107 19.44 -23.00 12.80
CA LEU A 107 19.96 -23.47 11.51
C LEU A 107 20.40 -24.94 11.50
N THR A 108 20.41 -25.62 12.65
CA THR A 108 20.82 -27.04 12.72
C THR A 108 19.88 -27.93 13.53
N THR A 109 18.73 -27.42 13.98
CA THR A 109 17.71 -28.32 14.53
C THR A 109 16.97 -28.95 13.37
N ASN A 110 17.09 -30.27 13.21
CA ASN A 110 16.10 -31.03 12.46
C ASN A 110 14.71 -30.61 12.95
N SER A 111 13.97 -29.91 12.09
CA SER A 111 12.63 -29.42 12.40
C SER A 111 11.83 -30.57 13.01
N THR A 112 11.28 -30.37 14.21
CA THR A 112 10.50 -31.42 14.87
C THR A 112 9.35 -31.82 13.94
N ARG A 113 8.87 -33.07 14.02
CA ARG A 113 7.77 -33.55 13.17
C ARG A 113 6.60 -32.57 13.13
N ARG A 114 6.25 -32.00 14.29
CA ARG A 114 5.20 -30.97 14.42
C ARG A 114 5.57 -29.65 13.72
N ARG A 115 6.81 -29.17 13.84
CA ARG A 115 7.26 -27.97 13.12
C ARG A 115 7.24 -28.17 11.60
N ARG A 116 7.65 -29.35 11.10
CA ARG A 116 7.52 -29.68 9.67
C ARG A 116 6.09 -29.61 9.19
N MET A 117 5.15 -30.17 9.95
CA MET A 117 3.71 -30.06 9.63
C MET A 117 3.26 -28.60 9.56
N LEU A 118 3.74 -27.74 10.48
CA LEU A 118 3.41 -26.31 10.45
C LEU A 118 4.02 -25.61 9.24
N ILE A 119 5.26 -25.94 8.85
CA ILE A 119 5.89 -25.41 7.63
C ILE A 119 5.01 -25.74 6.42
N GLU A 120 4.63 -27.02 6.23
CA GLU A 120 3.76 -27.46 5.14
C GLU A 120 2.43 -26.70 5.10
N VAL A 121 1.80 -26.47 6.26
CA VAL A 121 0.57 -25.67 6.33
C VAL A 121 0.85 -24.21 5.96
N PHE A 122 1.95 -23.63 6.43
CA PHE A 122 2.27 -22.22 6.20
C PHE A 122 2.62 -21.92 4.73
N LEU A 123 3.01 -22.94 3.94
CA LEU A 123 3.24 -22.80 2.50
C LEU A 123 1.99 -22.44 1.70
N PHE A 124 0.79 -22.59 2.25
CA PHE A 124 -0.45 -22.19 1.58
C PHE A 124 -0.89 -20.77 1.92
N LEU A 125 -0.18 -20.08 2.81
CA LEU A 125 -0.56 -18.76 3.29
C LEU A 125 0.09 -17.64 2.49
N GLU A 126 -0.57 -16.49 2.43
CA GLU A 126 0.00 -15.29 1.84
C GLU A 126 1.04 -14.66 2.77
N LEU A 127 1.96 -13.86 2.22
CA LEU A 127 2.98 -13.17 3.01
C LEU A 127 2.38 -12.36 4.18
N ASN A 128 1.23 -11.71 3.95
CA ASN A 128 0.59 -10.90 5.00
C ASN A 128 0.21 -11.76 6.20
N ASP A 129 -0.32 -12.96 6.00
CA ASP A 129 -0.69 -13.85 7.10
C ASP A 129 0.56 -14.35 7.84
N ILE A 130 1.58 -14.74 7.08
CA ILE A 130 2.86 -15.25 7.61
C ILE A 130 3.57 -14.18 8.46
N VAL A 131 3.56 -12.91 8.04
CA VAL A 131 4.32 -11.86 8.71
C VAL A 131 3.50 -11.12 9.78
N LYS A 132 2.17 -10.99 9.60
CA LYS A 132 1.33 -10.16 10.48
C LYS A 132 0.37 -10.93 11.37
N VAL A 133 0.08 -12.19 11.08
CA VAL A 133 -0.92 -12.97 11.83
C VAL A 133 -0.23 -14.06 12.63
N LEU A 134 0.43 -15.01 11.95
CA LEU A 134 1.03 -16.20 12.57
C LEU A 134 1.99 -15.88 13.73
N PRO A 135 2.87 -14.86 13.66
CA PRO A 135 3.81 -14.57 14.74
C PRO A 135 3.14 -14.20 16.07
N PHE A 136 1.87 -13.79 16.04
CA PHE A 136 1.10 -13.39 17.22
C PHE A 136 0.21 -14.50 17.77
N VAL A 137 0.09 -15.64 17.06
CA VAL A 137 -0.76 -16.77 17.50
C VAL A 137 -0.11 -17.53 18.65
N SER A 138 1.16 -17.90 18.50
CA SER A 138 1.91 -18.61 19.53
C SER A 138 3.42 -18.49 19.30
N LYS A 139 4.22 -18.78 20.33
CA LYS A 139 5.69 -18.86 20.21
C LYS A 139 6.13 -19.89 19.17
N GLU A 140 5.42 -21.02 19.09
CA GLU A 140 5.74 -22.06 18.12
C GLU A 140 5.54 -21.55 16.69
N PHE A 141 4.42 -20.88 16.43
CA PHE A 141 4.13 -20.30 15.11
C PHE A 141 5.14 -19.22 14.76
N TYR A 142 5.47 -18.35 15.72
CA TYR A 142 6.54 -17.38 15.58
C TYR A 142 7.84 -18.07 15.12
N HIS A 143 8.34 -19.06 15.86
CA HIS A 143 9.57 -19.76 15.50
C HIS A 143 9.49 -20.43 14.12
N THR A 144 8.36 -21.08 13.79
CA THR A 144 8.14 -21.66 12.45
C THR A 144 8.23 -20.61 11.35
N THR A 145 7.74 -19.38 11.55
CA THR A 145 7.88 -18.30 10.56
C THR A 145 9.31 -17.81 10.35
N TRP A 146 10.25 -18.20 11.20
CA TRP A 146 11.68 -17.90 11.05
C TRP A 146 12.47 -19.04 10.41
N GLU A 147 11.85 -20.18 10.14
CA GLU A 147 12.52 -21.34 9.54
C GLU A 147 12.97 -21.04 8.10
N PRO A 148 14.27 -21.22 7.77
CA PRO A 148 14.80 -20.97 6.44
C PRO A 148 14.09 -21.78 5.34
N GLU A 149 13.73 -23.03 5.66
CA GLU A 149 13.02 -23.96 4.77
C GLU A 149 11.70 -23.36 4.28
N LEU A 150 10.92 -22.76 5.19
CA LEU A 150 9.67 -22.09 4.83
C LEU A 150 9.91 -21.01 3.76
N TRP A 151 10.87 -20.11 4.00
CA TRP A 151 11.15 -19.02 3.08
C TRP A 151 11.70 -19.50 1.74
N LYS A 152 12.56 -20.52 1.74
CA LYS A 152 13.06 -21.16 0.51
C LYS A 152 11.92 -21.71 -0.34
N CYS A 153 10.98 -22.42 0.28
CA CYS A 153 9.81 -22.95 -0.42
C CYS A 153 8.88 -21.83 -0.92
N LEU A 154 8.69 -20.76 -0.14
CA LEU A 154 7.91 -19.58 -0.57
C LEU A 154 8.56 -18.86 -1.76
N ILE A 155 9.89 -18.76 -1.83
CA ILE A 155 10.57 -18.17 -3.00
C ILE A 155 10.26 -18.99 -4.25
N LYS A 156 10.43 -20.32 -4.16
CA LYS A 156 10.14 -21.22 -5.28
C LYS A 156 8.68 -21.13 -5.73
N ARG A 157 7.74 -21.06 -4.77
CA ARG A 157 6.30 -20.93 -5.03
C ARG A 157 5.97 -19.62 -5.73
N ASP A 158 6.51 -18.50 -5.26
CA ASP A 158 6.05 -17.17 -5.65
C ASP A 158 6.82 -16.55 -6.82
N PHE A 159 8.07 -16.96 -7.05
CA PHE A 159 8.96 -16.38 -8.05
C PHE A 159 9.52 -17.39 -9.05
N LEU A 160 9.25 -18.69 -8.88
CA LEU A 160 9.75 -19.77 -9.75
C LEU A 160 11.28 -19.80 -9.92
N GLU A 161 12.02 -19.13 -9.04
CA GLU A 161 13.49 -19.04 -9.13
C GLU A 161 14.18 -20.30 -8.60
N VAL A 162 15.21 -20.76 -9.34
CA VAL A 162 16.21 -21.70 -8.82
C VAL A 162 17.14 -20.90 -7.93
N VAL A 163 16.88 -20.94 -6.64
CA VAL A 163 17.57 -20.04 -5.71
C VAL A 163 18.98 -20.56 -5.43
N ALA A 164 19.99 -19.74 -5.74
CA ALA A 164 21.35 -19.95 -5.27
C ALA A 164 21.38 -20.02 -3.74
N GLU A 165 22.31 -20.77 -3.17
CA GLU A 165 22.42 -20.86 -1.71
C GLU A 165 22.55 -19.46 -1.10
N SER A 166 21.60 -19.13 -0.22
CA SER A 166 21.54 -17.85 0.46
C SER A 166 21.66 -18.09 1.96
N GLU A 167 22.53 -17.33 2.62
CA GLU A 167 22.66 -17.35 4.08
C GLU A 167 21.37 -16.88 4.78
N ASN A 168 20.49 -16.11 4.09
CA ASN A 168 19.25 -15.60 4.68
C ASN A 168 18.08 -15.60 3.68
N TRP A 169 17.40 -16.74 3.62
CA TRP A 169 16.24 -16.99 2.77
C TRP A 169 15.08 -16.00 2.97
N LYS A 170 14.83 -15.59 4.21
CA LYS A 170 13.80 -14.61 4.54
C LYS A 170 14.09 -13.25 3.92
N HIS A 171 15.33 -12.77 4.07
CA HIS A 171 15.76 -11.50 3.50
C HIS A 171 15.71 -11.52 1.98
N SER A 172 16.16 -12.62 1.37
CA SER A 172 16.09 -12.83 -0.08
C SER A 172 14.65 -12.82 -0.58
N TYR A 173 13.72 -13.49 0.10
CA TYR A 173 12.30 -13.43 -0.21
C TYR A 173 11.77 -11.99 -0.14
N ILE A 174 12.08 -11.24 0.92
CA ILE A 174 11.62 -9.86 1.08
C ILE A 174 12.16 -8.96 -0.04
N LYS A 175 13.44 -9.13 -0.43
CA LYS A 175 14.02 -8.41 -1.57
C LYS A 175 13.24 -8.69 -2.85
N LEU A 176 13.05 -9.95 -3.21
CA LEU A 176 12.27 -10.37 -4.38
C LEU A 176 10.84 -9.83 -4.33
N TYR A 177 10.19 -9.92 -3.16
CA TYR A 177 8.85 -9.38 -2.96
C TYR A 177 8.81 -7.87 -3.25
N VAL A 178 9.82 -7.09 -2.85
CA VAL A 178 9.83 -5.64 -3.11
C VAL A 178 10.22 -5.31 -4.55
N SER A 179 11.14 -6.06 -5.18
CA SER A 179 11.69 -5.74 -6.50
C SER A 179 10.90 -6.33 -7.66
N CYS A 180 10.35 -7.52 -7.52
CA CYS A 180 9.65 -8.20 -8.61
C CYS A 180 8.29 -7.55 -8.93
N CYS A 181 7.92 -7.65 -10.19
CA CYS A 181 6.59 -7.29 -10.67
C CYS A 181 5.53 -8.08 -9.90
N LEU A 182 4.51 -7.39 -9.39
CA LEU A 182 3.42 -8.01 -8.64
C LEU A 182 2.68 -9.08 -9.43
N GLU A 183 2.58 -8.93 -10.76
CA GLU A 183 1.85 -9.85 -11.64
C GLU A 183 2.73 -10.93 -12.25
N CYS A 184 3.72 -10.56 -13.09
CA CYS A 184 4.56 -11.55 -13.78
C CYS A 184 5.70 -12.12 -12.92
N LYS A 185 5.91 -11.61 -11.71
CA LYS A 185 6.94 -12.07 -10.75
C LYS A 185 8.39 -11.92 -11.19
N GLU A 186 8.63 -11.41 -12.39
CA GLU A 186 9.96 -11.08 -12.90
C GLU A 186 10.50 -9.76 -12.33
N ILE A 187 11.83 -9.65 -12.23
CA ILE A 187 12.52 -8.41 -11.87
C ILE A 187 12.57 -7.51 -13.12
N PRO A 188 11.86 -6.36 -13.15
CA PRO A 188 11.93 -5.45 -14.28
C PRO A 188 13.29 -4.73 -14.33
N SER A 189 13.73 -4.34 -15.53
CA SER A 189 14.92 -3.49 -15.67
C SER A 189 14.70 -2.12 -15.00
N GLU A 190 15.79 -1.48 -14.57
CA GLU A 190 15.74 -0.23 -13.78
C GLU A 190 14.97 0.91 -14.47
N GLU A 191 14.91 0.90 -15.80
CA GLU A 191 14.22 1.90 -16.61
C GLU A 191 12.74 1.56 -16.90
N ASN A 192 12.30 0.33 -16.63
CA ASN A 192 11.02 -0.21 -17.07
C ASN A 192 10.07 -0.64 -15.94
N PHE A 193 10.13 0.05 -14.81
CA PHE A 193 9.26 -0.27 -13.68
C PHE A 193 8.48 0.93 -13.14
N TYR A 194 7.28 0.63 -12.66
CA TYR A 194 6.41 1.58 -11.98
C TYR A 194 6.17 1.10 -10.55
N ARG A 195 6.49 1.97 -9.57
CA ARG A 195 6.10 1.72 -8.17
C ARG A 195 4.66 2.16 -7.97
N CYS A 196 3.83 1.19 -7.65
CA CYS A 196 2.44 1.40 -7.30
C CYS A 196 2.31 2.32 -6.08
N PRO A 197 1.54 3.42 -6.14
CA PRO A 197 1.39 4.35 -5.02
C PRO A 197 0.57 3.78 -3.85
N LEU A 198 -0.31 2.82 -4.12
CA LEU A 198 -1.25 2.24 -3.15
C LEU A 198 -0.71 1.00 -2.44
N ILE A 199 -0.38 -0.03 -3.23
CA ILE A 199 0.13 -1.33 -2.80
C ILE A 199 1.64 -1.25 -2.50
N LYS A 200 2.33 -0.19 -2.93
CA LYS A 200 3.79 0.01 -2.76
C LYS A 200 4.65 -1.12 -3.35
N ARG A 201 4.08 -1.84 -4.33
CA ARG A 201 4.72 -2.92 -5.08
C ARG A 201 5.14 -2.45 -6.46
N VAL A 202 6.05 -3.18 -7.08
CA VAL A 202 6.52 -2.89 -8.44
C VAL A 202 5.60 -3.54 -9.47
N LEU A 203 5.36 -2.86 -10.58
CA LEU A 203 4.78 -3.42 -11.80
C LEU A 203 5.70 -3.11 -12.98
N CYS A 204 5.95 -4.08 -13.85
CA CYS A 204 6.58 -3.80 -15.14
C CYS A 204 5.63 -2.98 -16.04
N ASN A 205 6.17 -2.29 -17.03
CA ASN A 205 5.39 -1.45 -17.94
C ASN A 205 4.29 -2.21 -18.70
N ASN A 206 4.48 -3.51 -18.97
CA ASN A 206 3.47 -4.36 -19.62
C ASN A 206 2.32 -4.66 -18.65
N CYS A 207 2.62 -5.19 -17.46
CA CYS A 207 1.60 -5.52 -16.47
C CYS A 207 0.85 -4.27 -15.97
N ARG A 208 1.51 -3.11 -15.89
CA ARG A 208 0.88 -1.83 -15.53
C ARG A 208 -0.27 -1.45 -16.48
N LYS A 209 -0.15 -1.77 -17.77
CA LYS A 209 -1.16 -1.41 -18.79
C LYS A 209 -2.40 -2.30 -18.74
N THR A 210 -2.37 -3.39 -17.96
CA THR A 210 -3.54 -4.26 -17.82
C THR A 210 -4.67 -3.56 -17.06
N ASP A 211 -5.92 -3.87 -17.40
CA ASP A 211 -7.09 -3.25 -16.79
C ASP A 211 -7.16 -3.45 -15.27
N LYS A 212 -6.60 -4.56 -14.76
CA LYS A 212 -6.53 -4.88 -13.33
C LYS A 212 -5.81 -3.78 -12.53
N TYR A 213 -4.74 -3.22 -13.10
CA TYR A 213 -3.89 -2.21 -12.46
C TYR A 213 -4.11 -0.79 -13.02
N ARG A 214 -5.14 -0.59 -13.84
CA ARG A 214 -5.52 0.74 -14.28
C ARG A 214 -5.97 1.57 -13.07
N LEU A 215 -5.39 2.76 -12.93
CA LEU A 215 -5.80 3.72 -11.91
C LEU A 215 -6.98 4.54 -12.44
N MET A 216 -7.95 4.81 -11.58
CA MET A 216 -9.11 5.65 -11.86
C MET A 216 -9.21 6.74 -10.80
N CYS A 217 -9.45 7.97 -11.23
CA CYS A 217 -9.73 9.07 -10.30
C CYS A 217 -11.25 9.24 -10.09
N LYS A 218 -11.63 10.11 -9.14
CA LYS A 218 -13.04 10.32 -8.78
C LYS A 218 -13.90 10.78 -9.97
N SER A 219 -13.37 11.64 -10.84
CA SER A 219 -14.08 12.09 -12.03
C SER A 219 -14.29 10.96 -13.03
N ASP A 220 -13.29 10.08 -13.22
CA ASP A 220 -13.43 8.90 -14.10
C ASP A 220 -14.49 7.94 -13.58
N ILE A 221 -14.55 7.74 -12.25
CA ILE A 221 -15.58 6.90 -11.64
C ILE A 221 -16.97 7.46 -11.96
N LYS A 222 -17.12 8.78 -11.77
CA LYS A 222 -18.37 9.48 -12.02
C LYS A 222 -18.79 9.43 -13.49
N SER A 223 -17.87 9.62 -14.42
CA SER A 223 -18.17 9.62 -15.86
C SER A 223 -18.45 8.20 -16.40
N CYS A 224 -17.67 7.20 -15.98
CA CYS A 224 -17.76 5.84 -16.48
C CYS A 224 -18.93 5.05 -15.88
N PHE A 225 -19.16 5.18 -14.57
CA PHE A 225 -20.13 4.35 -13.83
C PHE A 225 -21.37 5.11 -13.37
N ASP A 226 -21.37 6.44 -13.49
CA ASP A 226 -22.42 7.32 -12.98
C ASP A 226 -22.70 7.20 -11.47
N ILE A 227 -21.73 6.73 -10.68
CA ILE A 227 -21.85 6.70 -9.20
C ILE A 227 -20.86 7.69 -8.58
N ASP A 228 -21.30 8.35 -7.50
CA ASP A 228 -20.41 9.23 -6.72
C ASP A 228 -19.42 8.36 -5.93
N ALA A 229 -18.12 8.55 -6.14
CA ALA A 229 -17.07 7.84 -5.43
C ALA A 229 -17.22 7.84 -3.89
N LYS A 230 -17.84 8.88 -3.31
CA LYS A 230 -18.06 8.99 -1.86
C LYS A 230 -18.94 7.86 -1.30
N ILE A 231 -19.92 7.39 -2.07
CA ILE A 231 -20.89 6.38 -1.61
C ILE A 231 -20.32 4.95 -1.64
N LEU A 232 -19.20 4.75 -2.33
CA LEU A 232 -18.57 3.44 -2.49
C LEU A 232 -17.65 3.06 -1.31
N GLY A 233 -17.41 3.97 -0.35
CA GLY A 233 -16.54 3.70 0.80
C GLY A 233 -15.10 3.33 0.41
N LEU A 234 -14.63 3.80 -0.75
CA LEU A 234 -13.31 3.46 -1.29
C LEU A 234 -12.21 4.31 -0.65
N ASN A 235 -11.09 3.65 -0.31
CA ASN A 235 -9.86 4.33 0.09
C ASN A 235 -9.09 4.79 -1.15
N PHE A 236 -8.96 6.11 -1.30
CA PHE A 236 -8.19 6.71 -2.39
C PHE A 236 -6.75 6.95 -1.95
N GLY A 237 -5.81 6.56 -2.80
CA GLY A 237 -4.39 6.89 -2.66
C GLY A 237 -4.06 8.19 -3.38
N GLN A 238 -2.94 8.79 -3.00
CA GLN A 238 -2.42 9.97 -3.67
C GLN A 238 -1.46 9.54 -4.79
N ALA A 239 -1.79 9.94 -6.03
CA ALA A 239 -0.91 9.81 -7.19
C ALA A 239 -0.13 11.11 -7.43
N PHE A 240 0.68 11.12 -8.49
CA PHE A 240 1.36 12.31 -8.99
C PHE A 240 0.37 13.48 -9.19
N CYS A 241 0.83 14.70 -8.95
CA CYS A 241 0.02 15.92 -9.03
C CYS A 241 -1.16 15.97 -8.03
N ASN A 242 -1.04 15.32 -6.86
CA ASN A 242 -2.07 15.32 -5.79
C ASN A 242 -3.43 14.72 -6.19
N ASN A 243 -3.50 14.00 -7.30
CA ASN A 243 -4.74 13.35 -7.72
C ASN A 243 -5.06 12.14 -6.83
N GLN A 244 -6.31 12.05 -6.38
CA GLN A 244 -6.81 10.92 -5.61
C GLN A 244 -7.25 9.79 -6.56
N VAL A 245 -6.63 8.62 -6.44
CA VAL A 245 -6.85 7.48 -7.34
C VAL A 245 -7.15 6.18 -6.59
N VAL A 246 -7.81 5.27 -7.27
CA VAL A 246 -8.05 3.89 -6.82
C VAL A 246 -7.79 2.93 -7.99
N TYR A 247 -7.43 1.70 -7.68
CA TYR A 247 -7.30 0.65 -8.69
C TYR A 247 -8.67 0.22 -9.23
N ARG A 248 -8.75 0.04 -10.54
CA ARG A 248 -9.97 -0.40 -11.24
C ARG A 248 -10.49 -1.72 -10.67
N CYS A 249 -9.64 -2.70 -10.37
CA CYS A 249 -10.08 -3.98 -9.80
C CYS A 249 -10.76 -3.82 -8.43
N HIS A 250 -10.25 -2.94 -7.56
CA HIS A 250 -10.87 -2.63 -6.26
C HIS A 250 -12.16 -1.84 -6.42
N LEU A 251 -12.18 -0.88 -7.35
CA LEU A 251 -13.38 -0.13 -7.71
C LEU A 251 -14.50 -1.05 -8.19
N LEU A 252 -14.19 -1.99 -9.09
CA LEU A 252 -15.18 -2.94 -9.63
C LEU A 252 -15.83 -3.77 -8.53
N LYS A 253 -15.02 -4.35 -7.62
CA LYS A 253 -15.54 -5.10 -6.46
C LYS A 253 -16.43 -4.24 -5.57
N ALA A 254 -16.09 -2.96 -5.37
CA ALA A 254 -16.92 -2.05 -4.57
C ALA A 254 -18.23 -1.67 -5.28
N ILE A 255 -18.20 -1.46 -6.60
CA ILE A 255 -19.39 -1.19 -7.41
C ILE A 255 -20.34 -2.39 -7.40
N GLU A 256 -19.81 -3.60 -7.55
CA GLU A 256 -20.60 -4.84 -7.50
C GLU A 256 -21.35 -4.94 -6.16
N LYS A 257 -20.62 -4.86 -5.04
CA LYS A 257 -21.22 -4.86 -3.70
C LYS A 257 -22.23 -3.74 -3.49
N PHE A 258 -21.96 -2.55 -4.01
CA PHE A 258 -22.87 -1.41 -3.92
C PHE A 258 -24.19 -1.69 -4.63
N ARG A 259 -24.14 -2.23 -5.86
CA ARG A 259 -25.34 -2.53 -6.65
C ARG A 259 -26.12 -3.70 -6.10
N GLU A 260 -25.42 -4.72 -5.62
CA GLU A 260 -26.01 -5.87 -4.91
C GLU A 260 -26.83 -5.38 -3.72
N LYS A 261 -26.21 -4.58 -2.84
CA LYS A 261 -26.88 -3.98 -1.68
C LYS A 261 -28.11 -3.15 -2.07
N ASN A 262 -28.02 -2.34 -3.12
CA ASN A 262 -29.18 -1.56 -3.57
C ASN A 262 -30.30 -2.43 -4.13
N LYS A 263 -29.95 -3.48 -4.89
CA LYS A 263 -30.92 -4.43 -5.44
C LYS A 263 -31.66 -5.16 -4.32
N GLU A 264 -30.93 -5.63 -3.30
CA GLU A 264 -31.51 -6.25 -2.11
C GLU A 264 -32.44 -5.30 -1.36
N ALA A 265 -32.03 -4.04 -1.16
CA ALA A 265 -32.86 -3.04 -0.50
C ALA A 265 -34.16 -2.76 -1.27
N VAL A 266 -34.08 -2.68 -2.61
CA VAL A 266 -35.27 -2.51 -3.45
C VAL A 266 -36.19 -3.71 -3.36
N LEU A 267 -35.65 -4.93 -3.51
CA LEU A 267 -36.45 -6.16 -3.44
C LEU A 267 -37.11 -6.31 -2.07
N SER A 268 -36.37 -6.09 -0.99
CA SER A 268 -36.92 -6.10 0.38
C SER A 268 -38.10 -5.14 0.51
N LYS A 269 -38.02 -3.95 -0.08
CA LYS A 269 -39.12 -2.99 -0.07
C LYS A 269 -40.30 -3.42 -0.94
N LEU A 270 -40.07 -4.01 -2.11
CA LEU A 270 -41.16 -4.50 -2.95
C LEU A 270 -41.91 -5.66 -2.29
N TYR A 271 -41.20 -6.55 -1.59
CA TYR A 271 -41.79 -7.67 -0.86
C TYR A 271 -42.62 -7.28 0.37
N GLU A 272 -42.60 -6.01 0.82
CA GLU A 272 -43.50 -5.54 1.88
C GLU A 272 -44.97 -5.56 1.42
N GLU A 273 -45.23 -5.37 0.12
CA GLU A 273 -46.59 -5.21 -0.41
C GLU A 273 -46.90 -6.01 -1.68
N LEU A 274 -45.89 -6.60 -2.34
CA LEU A 274 -46.02 -7.35 -3.59
C LEU A 274 -45.45 -8.77 -3.42
N ASP A 275 -45.99 -9.71 -4.18
CA ASP A 275 -45.53 -11.11 -4.19
C ASP A 275 -44.45 -11.38 -5.26
N GLU A 276 -43.93 -12.61 -5.28
CA GLU A 276 -42.97 -13.04 -6.30
C GLU A 276 -43.56 -13.12 -7.72
N ASN A 277 -44.88 -13.18 -7.87
CA ASN A 277 -45.54 -13.29 -9.17
C ASN A 277 -45.70 -11.94 -9.87
N CYS A 278 -45.64 -10.84 -9.11
CA CYS A 278 -45.70 -9.49 -9.63
C CYS A 278 -44.60 -9.24 -10.68
N LYS A 279 -44.99 -8.70 -11.84
CA LYS A 279 -44.08 -8.47 -12.98
C LYS A 279 -42.85 -7.64 -12.58
N ILE A 280 -43.06 -6.54 -11.85
CA ILE A 280 -41.97 -5.65 -11.46
C ILE A 280 -40.97 -6.34 -10.50
N VAL A 281 -41.44 -7.24 -9.64
CA VAL A 281 -40.59 -8.02 -8.74
C VAL A 281 -39.74 -9.01 -9.54
N ARG A 282 -40.34 -9.74 -10.49
CA ARG A 282 -39.61 -10.65 -11.39
C ARG A 282 -38.59 -9.92 -12.25
N ASP A 283 -38.97 -8.79 -12.83
CA ASP A 283 -38.09 -7.96 -13.65
C ASP A 283 -36.89 -7.48 -12.83
N VAL A 284 -37.11 -6.98 -11.61
CA VAL A 284 -36.02 -6.53 -10.72
C VAL A 284 -35.14 -7.69 -10.27
N LYS A 285 -35.72 -8.87 -9.95
CA LYS A 285 -34.98 -10.09 -9.60
C LYS A 285 -34.07 -10.53 -10.76
N GLY A 286 -34.53 -10.38 -12.01
CA GLY A 286 -33.79 -10.65 -13.24
C GLY A 286 -32.62 -9.71 -13.54
N ILE A 287 -32.51 -8.55 -12.88
CA ILE A 287 -31.42 -7.59 -13.14
C ILE A 287 -30.06 -8.21 -12.80
N ASN A 288 -29.20 -8.33 -13.82
CA ASN A 288 -27.80 -8.71 -13.63
C ASN A 288 -26.96 -7.49 -13.24
N HIS A 289 -26.76 -7.30 -11.92
CA HIS A 289 -26.06 -6.14 -11.38
C HIS A 289 -24.54 -6.12 -11.69
N CYS A 290 -23.95 -7.28 -11.99
CA CYS A 290 -22.55 -7.42 -12.38
C CYS A 290 -22.28 -6.90 -13.81
N LYS A 291 -23.30 -6.84 -14.68
CA LYS A 291 -23.16 -6.45 -16.10
C LYS A 291 -23.80 -5.09 -16.45
N MET A 292 -23.84 -4.14 -15.51
CA MET A 292 -24.42 -2.80 -15.74
C MET A 292 -23.38 -1.73 -16.16
N GLU A 293 -22.19 -2.15 -16.64
CA GLU A 293 -21.15 -1.25 -17.12
C GLU A 293 -21.54 -0.64 -18.49
N LYS A 294 -21.16 0.62 -18.72
CA LYS A 294 -21.12 1.15 -20.10
C LYS A 294 -19.96 0.43 -20.80
N GLN A 295 -20.21 -0.32 -21.87
CA GLN A 295 -19.12 -0.85 -22.68
C GLN A 295 -18.29 0.33 -23.22
N PHE A 296 -17.01 0.40 -22.84
CA PHE A 296 -16.07 1.37 -23.37
C PHE A 296 -15.23 0.71 -24.45
N PHE A 297 -15.58 0.91 -25.72
CA PHE A 297 -14.72 0.62 -26.86
C PHE A 297 -14.35 1.95 -27.55
N GLY A 298 -13.21 2.55 -27.17
CA GLY A 298 -12.68 3.75 -27.83
C GLY A 298 -13.49 5.05 -27.61
N LEU A 299 -13.27 6.03 -28.50
CA LEU A 299 -13.90 7.37 -28.53
C LEU A 299 -15.40 7.36 -28.91
N ASN A 300 -15.97 6.19 -29.20
CA ASN A 300 -17.37 6.07 -29.57
C ASN A 300 -18.19 5.55 -28.38
N PHE A 301 -19.12 6.39 -27.92
CA PHE A 301 -20.14 6.03 -26.95
C PHE A 301 -21.12 5.06 -27.59
N SER A 302 -20.84 3.76 -27.59
CA SER A 302 -21.93 2.80 -27.74
C SER A 302 -22.72 2.80 -26.44
N LYS A 303 -23.99 3.24 -26.52
CA LYS A 303 -24.92 3.09 -25.40
C LYS A 303 -24.88 1.63 -24.96
N PRO A 304 -24.76 1.33 -23.66
CA PRO A 304 -24.79 -0.05 -23.21
C PRO A 304 -26.06 -0.70 -23.74
N ASN A 305 -25.91 -1.89 -24.31
CA ASN A 305 -27.03 -2.80 -24.47
C ASN A 305 -27.61 -3.07 -23.06
N TRP A 306 -28.87 -3.47 -22.97
CA TRP A 306 -29.63 -3.82 -21.75
C TRP A 306 -30.57 -2.74 -21.18
N ASP A 307 -31.86 -2.98 -21.45
CA ASP A 307 -33.08 -2.59 -20.72
C ASP A 307 -33.60 -1.14 -20.67
N GLU A 308 -32.97 -0.18 -21.35
CA GLU A 308 -33.63 1.11 -21.63
C GLU A 308 -34.86 0.99 -22.57
N ARG A 309 -35.12 -0.21 -23.12
CA ARG A 309 -36.30 -0.52 -23.94
C ARG A 309 -37.54 -0.92 -23.13
N ASN A 310 -37.42 -1.12 -21.81
CA ASN A 310 -38.62 -1.33 -20.99
C ASN A 310 -39.32 0.03 -20.84
N GLU A 311 -40.49 0.17 -21.46
CA GLU A 311 -41.25 1.42 -21.47
C GLU A 311 -41.69 1.84 -20.06
N ASP A 312 -41.72 0.90 -19.11
CA ASP A 312 -42.12 1.17 -17.73
C ASP A 312 -41.17 2.16 -17.05
N LYS A 313 -41.70 3.36 -16.78
CA LYS A 313 -41.01 4.45 -16.08
C LYS A 313 -40.60 4.03 -14.67
N ASP A 314 -41.39 3.19 -14.01
CA ASP A 314 -41.17 2.77 -12.63
C ASP A 314 -40.00 1.77 -12.58
N TYR A 315 -39.92 0.84 -13.53
CA TYR A 315 -38.76 -0.06 -13.69
C TYR A 315 -37.47 0.73 -13.98
N ARG A 316 -37.52 1.72 -14.87
CA ARG A 316 -36.34 2.56 -15.18
C ARG A 316 -35.83 3.32 -13.97
N ALA A 317 -36.74 3.84 -13.13
CA ALA A 317 -36.36 4.51 -11.89
C ALA A 317 -35.66 3.54 -10.92
N ILE A 318 -36.18 2.33 -10.75
CA ILE A 318 -35.56 1.27 -9.95
C ILE A 318 -34.19 0.89 -10.51
N TYR A 319 -34.09 0.63 -11.81
CA TYR A 319 -32.84 0.25 -12.47
C TYR A 319 -31.76 1.33 -12.28
N SER A 320 -32.13 2.60 -12.45
CA SER A 320 -31.24 3.75 -12.22
C SER A 320 -30.73 3.79 -10.78
N PHE A 321 -31.63 3.59 -9.81
CA PHE A 321 -31.28 3.56 -8.40
C PHE A 321 -30.32 2.40 -8.08
N ILE A 322 -30.61 1.19 -8.55
CA ILE A 322 -29.73 0.03 -8.37
C ILE A 322 -28.34 0.32 -8.97
N ARG A 323 -28.31 0.83 -10.22
CA ARG A 323 -27.07 1.08 -10.97
C ARG A 323 -26.15 2.11 -10.32
N SER A 324 -26.72 3.22 -9.85
CA SER A 324 -26.00 4.47 -9.56
C SER A 324 -26.29 5.09 -8.20
N GLY A 325 -27.30 4.58 -7.48
CA GLY A 325 -27.86 5.21 -6.28
C GLY A 325 -28.66 6.49 -6.58
N ARG A 326 -28.87 6.82 -7.85
CA ARG A 326 -29.61 8.02 -8.29
C ARG A 326 -31.02 7.67 -8.71
N GLY A 327 -31.96 8.50 -8.30
CA GLY A 327 -33.38 8.37 -8.61
C GLY A 327 -34.19 8.13 -7.34
N LYS A 328 -35.28 8.88 -7.19
CA LYS A 328 -36.25 8.63 -6.13
C LYS A 328 -37.23 7.57 -6.63
N ILE A 329 -37.31 6.45 -5.92
CA ILE A 329 -38.32 5.42 -6.19
C ILE A 329 -39.59 5.83 -5.44
N ASN A 330 -40.69 6.00 -6.17
CA ASN A 330 -42.00 6.26 -5.56
C ASN A 330 -42.72 4.93 -5.31
N TYR A 331 -42.39 4.28 -4.21
CA TYR A 331 -42.96 2.98 -3.84
C TYR A 331 -44.49 3.03 -3.72
N ASN A 332 -45.06 4.09 -3.13
CA ASN A 332 -46.52 4.25 -3.00
C ASN A 332 -47.23 4.14 -4.36
N LYS A 333 -46.69 4.80 -5.39
CA LYS A 333 -47.22 4.74 -6.75
C LYS A 333 -47.08 3.35 -7.38
N ILE A 334 -45.95 2.69 -7.12
CA ILE A 334 -45.68 1.32 -7.62
C ILE A 334 -46.68 0.35 -6.99
N PHE A 335 -46.91 0.45 -5.68
CA PHE A 335 -47.85 -0.40 -4.97
C PHE A 335 -49.28 -0.17 -5.44
N SER A 336 -49.72 1.09 -5.58
CA SER A 336 -51.08 1.39 -6.04
C SER A 336 -51.37 0.84 -7.45
N LYS A 337 -50.40 0.93 -8.36
CA LYS A 337 -50.53 0.43 -9.75
C LYS A 337 -50.63 -1.09 -9.82
N ASN A 338 -49.93 -1.82 -8.95
CA ASN A 338 -49.86 -3.28 -8.99
C ASN A 338 -50.90 -3.96 -8.09
N LYS A 339 -51.40 -3.28 -7.05
CA LYS A 339 -52.54 -3.75 -6.25
C LYS A 339 -53.87 -3.64 -7.00
N GLY A 340 -54.06 -2.59 -7.81
CA GLY A 340 -55.30 -2.37 -8.58
C GLY A 340 -55.57 -3.43 -9.66
N ASN A 341 -54.54 -4.15 -10.12
CA ASN A 341 -54.68 -5.22 -11.12
C ASN A 341 -55.01 -6.59 -10.49
N ALA A 342 -54.88 -6.77 -9.18
CA ALA A 342 -55.29 -8.01 -8.50
C ALA A 342 -56.81 -8.07 -8.28
N SER A 343 -57.47 -6.90 -8.21
CA SER A 343 -58.92 -6.78 -8.02
C SER A 343 -59.76 -6.93 -9.30
N SER A 344 -59.16 -6.89 -10.49
CA SER A 344 -59.88 -7.00 -11.79
C SER A 344 -59.83 -8.41 -12.40
N LEU A 345 -59.30 -9.41 -11.68
CA LEU A 345 -59.27 -10.81 -12.10
C LEU A 345 -60.26 -11.70 -11.34
N ASN A 346 -61.05 -11.12 -10.43
CA ASN A 346 -62.10 -11.78 -9.66
C ASN A 346 -63.51 -11.20 -9.94
N SER A 347 -63.71 -10.57 -11.09
CA SER A 347 -65.01 -10.03 -11.53
C SER A 347 -65.39 -10.60 -12.88
#